data_AF-A0A4R5XPP2-F1
#
_entry.id   AF-A0A4R5XPP2-F1
#
_cell.length_a   1.000
_cell.length_b   1.000
_cell.length_c   1.000
_cell.angle_alpha   90.00
_cell.angle_beta   90.00
_cell.angle_gamma   90.00
#
_symmetry.space_group_name_H-M   'P 1'
#
loop_
_entity.id
_entity.type
_entity.pdbx_description
1 polymer ?
#
loop_
_entity_poly.entity_id
_entity_poly.type
_entity_poly.pdbx_seq_one_letter_code
_entity_poly.pdbx_strand_id
1 'polypeptide(L)' 'MARTLFFYGTLILIIVITFILYNRMLGAIPLLLVSFILYYMAYLESKKEQVKRKLPNDKFVK' A
#
# COMPACT_ATOMS: atom_id res chain seq x y z
N MET A 1 -14.39 -24.80 -0.49
CA MET A 1 -15.69 -24.07 -0.40
C MET A 1 -15.56 -22.77 0.38
N ALA A 2 -15.00 -22.76 1.60
CA ALA A 2 -14.83 -21.53 2.41
C ALA A 2 -14.00 -20.42 1.73
N ARG A 3 -12.94 -20.79 0.99
CA ARG A 3 -12.07 -19.84 0.27
C ARG A 3 -12.83 -19.04 -0.79
N THR A 4 -13.73 -19.70 -1.52
CA THR A 4 -14.54 -19.09 -2.57
C THR A 4 -15.59 -18.14 -1.98
N LEU A 5 -16.23 -18.54 -0.88
CA LEU A 5 -17.14 -17.68 -0.09
C LEU A 5 -16.45 -16.42 0.40
N PHE A 6 -15.20 -16.53 0.86
CA PHE A 6 -14.41 -15.38 1.27
C PHE A 6 -14.13 -14.45 0.09
N PHE A 7 -13.73 -14.99 -1.07
CA PHE A 7 -13.52 -14.19 -2.28
C PHE A 7 -14.79 -13.43 -2.69
N TYR A 8 -15.92 -14.12 -2.80
CA TYR A 8 -17.19 -13.48 -3.17
C TYR A 8 -17.66 -12.46 -2.12
N GLY A 9 -17.53 -12.77 -0.83
CA GLY A 9 -17.84 -11.84 0.25
C GLY A 9 -16.97 -10.58 0.19
N THR A 10 -15.68 -10.73 -0.09
CA THR A 10 -14.74 -9.61 -0.25
C THR A 10 -15.11 -8.76 -1.47
N LEU A 11 -15.53 -9.40 -2.57
CA LEU A 11 -15.92 -8.74 -3.81
C LEU A 11 -17.19 -7.88 -3.61
N ILE A 12 -18.19 -8.42 -2.93
CA ILE A 12 -19.42 -7.71 -2.57
C ILE A 12 -19.10 -6.54 -1.63
N LEU A 13 -18.23 -6.75 -0.64
CA LEU A 13 -17.81 -5.74 0.31
C LEU A 13 -17.09 -4.57 -0.38
N ILE A 14 -16.23 -4.85 -1.36
CA ILE A 14 -15.58 -3.82 -2.20
C ILE A 14 -16.63 -3.02 -2.97
N ILE A 15 -17.58 -3.67 -3.62
CA ILE A 15 -18.63 -2.99 -4.40
C ILE A 15 -19.46 -2.05 -3.53
N VAL A 16 -19.88 -2.51 -2.34
CA VAL A 16 -20.67 -1.70 -1.40
C VAL A 16 -19.87 -0.50 -0.90
N ILE A 17 -18.58 -0.70 -0.58
CA ILE A 17 -17.69 0.40 -0.20
C ILE A 17 -17.58 1.40 -1.35
N THR A 18 -17.31 0.95 -2.58
CA THR A 18 -17.22 1.82 -3.75
C THR A 18 -18.50 2.63 -3.97
N PHE A 19 -19.68 2.02 -3.78
CA PHE A 19 -20.97 2.69 -3.96
C PHE A 19 -21.24 3.76 -2.89
N ILE A 20 -20.99 3.44 -1.62
CA ILE A 20 -21.12 4.39 -0.50
C ILE A 20 -20.14 5.56 -0.69
N LEU A 21 -18.95 5.26 -1.17
CA LEU A 21 -17.86 6.21 -1.35
C LEU A 21 -18.02 7.07 -2.59
N TYR A 22 -18.80 6.63 -3.58
CA TYR A 22 -19.22 7.42 -4.75
C TYR A 22 -20.35 8.40 -4.40
N ASN A 23 -21.26 8.00 -3.50
CA ASN A 23 -22.41 8.82 -3.09
C ASN A 23 -22.03 9.99 -2.18
N ARG A 24 -20.99 9.87 -1.36
CA ARG A 24 -20.31 11.04 -0.79
C ARG A 24 -19.27 11.48 -1.82
N MET A 25 -18.98 12.77 -1.98
CA MET A 25 -17.86 13.28 -2.81
C MET A 25 -16.46 12.87 -2.25
N LEU A 26 -16.33 11.62 -1.83
CA LEU A 26 -15.23 10.97 -1.15
C LEU A 26 -14.67 9.81 -1.99
N GLY A 27 -15.08 9.68 -3.25
CA GLY A 27 -14.49 8.75 -4.22
C GLY A 27 -12.98 8.99 -4.43
N ALA A 28 -12.47 10.13 -3.98
CA ALA A 28 -11.04 10.43 -3.89
C ALA A 28 -10.34 9.76 -2.69
N ILE A 29 -11.03 9.45 -1.58
CA ILE A 29 -10.44 8.76 -0.42
C ILE A 29 -9.73 7.45 -0.78
N PRO A 30 -10.35 6.48 -1.49
CA PRO A 30 -9.68 5.22 -1.78
C PRO A 30 -8.48 5.42 -2.70
N LEU A 31 -8.58 6.39 -3.62
CA LEU A 31 -7.50 6.76 -4.53
C LEU A 31 -6.34 7.43 -3.78
N LEU A 32 -6.64 8.29 -2.78
CA LEU A 32 -5.68 8.89 -1.86
C LEU A 32 -5.03 7.84 -0.96
N LEU A 33 -5.80 6.88 -0.46
CA LEU A 33 -5.30 5.80 0.41
C LEU A 33 -4.32 4.90 -0.36
N VAL A 34 -4.65 4.54 -1.61
CA VAL A 34 -3.74 3.81 -2.51
C VAL A 34 -2.48 4.62 -2.81
N SER A 35 -2.63 5.91 -3.15
CA SER A 35 -1.50 6.80 -3.43
C SER A 35 -0.57 6.94 -2.22
N PHE A 36 -1.14 7.09 -1.03
CA PHE A 36 -0.39 7.19 0.22
C PHE A 36 0.37 5.91 0.55
N ILE A 37 -0.26 4.73 0.37
CA ILE A 37 0.39 3.43 0.58
C ILE A 37 1.55 3.26 -0.41
N LEU A 38 1.34 3.57 -1.70
CA LEU A 38 2.41 3.48 -2.70
C LEU A 38 3.60 4.39 -2.34
N TYR A 39 3.30 5.63 -1.95
CA TYR A 39 4.33 6.58 -1.55
C TYR A 39 5.08 6.11 -0.30
N TYR A 40 4.38 5.60 0.71
CA TYR A 40 4.99 5.08 1.93
C TYR A 40 5.89 3.87 1.65
N MET A 41 5.45 2.97 0.77
CA MET A 41 6.24 1.79 0.38
C MET A 41 7.51 2.20 -0.37
N ALA A 42 7.41 3.13 -1.32
CA ALA A 42 8.56 3.70 -2.03
C ALA A 42 9.53 4.44 -1.08
N TYR A 43 9.01 5.14 -0.08
CA TYR A 43 9.82 5.83 0.93
C TYR A 43 10.63 4.86 1.80
N LEU A 44 10.02 3.74 2.21
CA LEU A 44 10.72 2.68 2.95
C LEU A 44 11.83 2.04 2.11
N GLU A 45 11.57 1.78 0.83
CA GLU A 45 12.55 1.24 -0.11
C GLU A 45 13.73 2.22 -0.28
N SER A 46 13.45 3.50 -0.53
CA SER A 46 14.47 4.55 -0.64
C SER A 46 15.32 4.70 0.64
N LYS A 47 14.72 4.59 1.83
CA LYS A 47 15.50 4.63 3.08
C LYS A 47 16.44 3.43 3.22
N LYS A 48 16.00 2.23 2.83
CA LYS A 48 16.87 1.03 2.83
C LYS A 48 18.05 1.20 1.88
N GLU A 49 17.83 1.77 0.70
CA GLU A 49 18.90 2.03 -0.27
C GLU A 49 19.91 3.06 0.24
N GLN A 50 19.45 4.13 0.90
CA GLN A 50 20.32 5.14 1.50
C GLN A 50 21.19 4.56 2.63
N VAL A 51 20.61 3.71 3.48
CA VAL A 51 21.35 3.02 4.55
C VAL A 51 22.38 2.06 3.95
N LYS A 52 22.03 1.32 2.89
CA LYS A 52 22.97 0.41 2.21
C LYS A 52 24.09 1.15 1.49
N ARG A 53 23.82 2.31 0.88
CA ARG A 53 24.82 3.17 0.22
C ARG A 53 25.74 3.91 1.20
N LYS A 54 25.32 4.16 2.44
CA LYS A 54 26.20 4.67 3.51
C LYS A 54 27.07 3.60 4.17
N LEU A 55 26.81 2.32 3.89
CA LEU A 55 27.54 1.18 4.47
C LEU A 55 28.50 0.41 3.53
N PRO A 56 29.23 1.02 2.56
CA PRO A 56 30.23 0.26 1.79
C PRO A 56 31.70 0.67 1.97
N ASN A 57 32.15 1.33 3.06
CA ASN A 57 33.60 1.58 3.17
C ASN A 57 34.26 1.75 4.56
N ASP A 58 33.61 1.43 5.68
CA ASP A 58 34.28 1.54 7.00
C ASP A 58 34.70 0.18 7.58
N LYS A 59 34.26 -0.93 6.98
CA LYS A 59 34.53 -2.29 7.48
C LYS A 59 35.56 -3.09 6.67
N PHE A 60 36.20 -2.47 5.68
CA PHE A 60 37.32 -3.06 4.94
C PHE A 60 38.67 -2.42 5.28
N VAL A 61 38.72 -1.54 6.28
CA VAL A 61 39.95 -0.92 6.80
C VAL A 61 40.05 -1.20 8.30
N LYS A 62 40.24 -2.47 8.68
CA LYS A 62 40.80 -2.80 10.00
C LYS A 62 41.53 -4.14 9.96
#